data_AF-A0A2N1UEC6-F1
#
_entry.id   AF-A0A2N1UEC6-F1
#
_cell.length_a   1.000
_cell.length_b   1.000
_cell.length_c   1.000
_cell.angle_alpha   90.00
_cell.angle_beta   90.00
_cell.angle_gamma   90.00
#
_symmetry.space_group_name_H-M   'P 1'
#
loop_
_entity.id
_entity.type
_entity.pdbx_description
1 polymer ?
#
loop_
_entity_poly.entity_id
_entity_poly.type
_entity_poly.pdbx_seq_one_letter_code
_entity_poly.pdbx_strand_id
1 'polypeptide(L)'
;MAFVFRFQQILAICLHEENEVKIRLAQKDGQMAAIKAEVDKLKDEYAKALEHKANDLQAGEMMRVQMYPAYLTRLQRAWEFQEEELERLEKQRQKIFDELMIKRRSRMTYEKMREKDEAVYKKEMLKKEQKRLDEYGNRLKKTAGDDNDA
;
A
#
# COMPACT_ATOMS: atom_id res chain seq x y z
N MET A 1 15.53 22.77 23.85
CA MET A 1 15.82 21.37 23.48
C MET A 1 14.69 20.89 22.60
N ALA A 2 14.97 20.20 21.49
CA ALA A 2 13.94 19.60 20.64
C ALA A 2 13.61 18.19 21.16
N PHE A 3 12.38 17.72 20.94
CA PHE A 3 11.99 16.35 21.22
C PHE A 3 12.77 15.38 20.31
N VAL A 4 13.35 14.33 20.89
CA VAL A 4 14.03 13.27 20.14
C VAL A 4 13.42 11.94 20.55
N PHE A 5 12.80 11.25 19.59
CA PHE A 5 12.22 9.94 19.82
C PHE A 5 13.32 8.86 19.79
N ARG A 6 13.37 8.02 20.83
CA ARG A 6 14.41 7.00 20.99
C ARG A 6 14.44 5.98 19.84
N PHE A 7 13.29 5.67 19.26
CA PHE A 7 13.16 4.70 18.18
C PHE A 7 12.93 5.34 16.81
N GLN A 8 13.39 6.58 16.61
CA GLN A 8 13.19 7.31 15.36
C GLN A 8 13.76 6.56 14.15
N GLN A 9 14.95 5.95 14.28
CA GLN A 9 15.55 5.15 13.22
C GLN A 9 14.73 3.89 12.90
N ILE A 10 14.21 3.21 13.93
CA ILE A 10 13.37 2.01 13.74
C ILE A 10 12.06 2.38 13.04
N LEU A 11 11.44 3.50 13.42
CA LEU A 11 10.24 3.99 12.75
C LEU A 11 10.50 4.31 11.27
N ALA A 12 11.65 4.91 10.96
CA ALA A 12 12.06 5.17 9.58
C ALA A 12 12.24 3.86 8.78
N ILE A 13 12.85 2.83 9.38
CA ILE A 13 12.98 1.50 8.77
C ILE A 13 11.59 0.90 8.51
N CYS A 14 10.69 0.91 9.49
CA CYS A 14 9.34 0.37 9.29
C CYS A 14 8.56 1.09 8.18
N LEU A 15 8.73 2.41 8.06
CA LEU A 15 8.13 3.20 6.97
C LEU A 15 8.70 2.79 5.61
N HIS A 16 10.02 2.59 5.54
CA HIS A 16 10.68 2.16 4.30
C HIS A 16 10.22 0.75 3.88
N GLU A 17 10.25 -0.21 4.80
CA GLU A 17 9.79 -1.58 4.55
C GLU A 17 8.31 -1.62 4.12
N GLU A 18 7.43 -0.83 4.75
CA GLU A 18 6.03 -0.74 4.33
C GLU A 18 5.91 -0.23 2.89
N ASN A 19 6.71 0.76 2.50
CA ASN A 19 6.71 1.31 1.15
C ASN A 19 7.25 0.32 0.12
N GLU A 20 8.31 -0.43 0.44
CA GLU A 20 8.82 -1.48 -0.45
C GLU A 20 7.76 -2.55 -0.74
N VAL A 21 7.02 -2.98 0.28
CA VAL A 21 5.92 -3.94 0.09
C VAL A 21 4.80 -3.34 -0.77
N LYS A 22 4.44 -2.07 -0.57
CA LYS A 22 3.45 -1.38 -1.42
C LYS A 22 3.88 -1.33 -2.88
N ILE A 23 5.16 -1.06 -3.15
CA ILE A 23 5.69 -1.03 -4.52
C ILE A 23 5.59 -2.43 -5.14
N ARG A 24 5.98 -3.49 -4.42
CA ARG A 24 5.82 -4.88 -4.87
C ARG A 24 4.37 -5.23 -5.15
N LEU A 25 3.45 -4.79 -4.30
CA LEU A 25 2.00 -5.01 -4.50
C LEU A 25 1.51 -4.32 -5.77
N ALA A 26 1.87 -3.05 -5.98
CA ALA A 26 1.51 -2.30 -7.17
C ALA A 26 2.07 -2.92 -8.46
N GLN A 27 3.30 -3.43 -8.42
CA GLN A 27 3.88 -4.17 -9.56
C GLN A 27 3.08 -5.43 -9.88
N LYS A 28 2.63 -6.17 -8.86
CA LYS A 28 1.79 -7.36 -9.05
C LYS A 28 0.41 -7.02 -9.59
N ASP A 29 -0.21 -5.95 -9.08
CA ASP A 29 -1.47 -5.43 -9.61
C ASP A 29 -1.34 -5.05 -11.09
N GLY A 30 -0.22 -4.41 -11.48
CA GLY A 30 0.08 -4.10 -12.88
C GLY A 30 0.25 -5.33 -13.76
N GLN A 31 0.95 -6.37 -13.27
CA GLN A 31 1.09 -7.65 -13.99
C GLN A 31 -0.28 -8.31 -14.21
N MET A 32 -1.12 -8.36 -13.17
CA MET A 32 -2.46 -8.92 -13.27
C MET A 32 -3.35 -8.14 -14.25
N ALA A 33 -3.27 -6.81 -14.25
CA ALA A 33 -4.01 -5.98 -15.20
C ALA A 33 -3.61 -6.26 -16.65
N ALA A 34 -2.31 -6.46 -16.92
CA ALA A 34 -1.82 -6.82 -18.24
C ALA A 34 -2.34 -8.20 -18.69
N ILE A 35 -2.33 -9.21 -17.81
CA ILE A 35 -2.87 -10.54 -18.11
C ILE A 35 -4.38 -10.47 -18.38
N LYS A 36 -5.14 -9.73 -17.55
CA LYS A 36 -6.58 -9.53 -17.77
C LYS A 36 -6.88 -8.92 -19.12
N ALA A 37 -6.15 -7.87 -19.51
CA ALA A 37 -6.30 -7.25 -20.82
C ALA A 37 -5.99 -8.23 -21.96
N GLU A 38 -5.03 -9.15 -21.78
CA GLU A 38 -4.72 -10.17 -22.78
C GLU A 38 -5.80 -11.26 -22.86
N VAL A 39 -6.35 -11.69 -21.72
CA VAL A 39 -7.52 -12.59 -21.67
C VAL A 39 -8.71 -11.98 -22.41
N ASP A 40 -9.00 -10.71 -22.16
CA ASP A 40 -10.11 -10.00 -22.79
C ASP A 40 -9.93 -9.95 -24.32
N LYS A 41 -8.72 -9.62 -24.80
CA LYS A 41 -8.41 -9.66 -26.24
C LYS A 41 -8.61 -11.04 -26.84
N LEU A 42 -8.13 -12.09 -26.19
CA LEU A 42 -8.25 -13.46 -26.70
C LEU A 42 -9.72 -13.91 -26.79
N LYS A 43 -10.54 -13.51 -25.82
CA LYS A 43 -11.99 -13.76 -25.82
C LYS A 43 -12.69 -12.97 -26.92
N ASP A 44 -12.32 -11.71 -27.12
CA ASP A 44 -12.84 -10.88 -28.22
C ASP A 44 -12.46 -11.44 -29.59
N GLU A 45 -11.21 -11.88 -29.77
CA GLU A 45 -10.74 -12.55 -30.98
C GLU A 45 -11.52 -13.84 -31.26
N TYR A 46 -11.82 -14.61 -30.22
CA TYR A 46 -12.62 -15.82 -30.35
C TYR A 46 -14.06 -15.55 -30.74
N ALA A 47 -14.69 -14.55 -30.12
CA ALA A 47 -16.04 -14.13 -30.50
C ALA A 47 -16.10 -13.69 -31.97
N LYS A 48 -15.15 -12.87 -32.41
CA LYS A 48 -15.02 -12.47 -33.83
C LYS A 48 -14.78 -13.66 -34.74
N ALA A 49 -13.95 -14.61 -34.35
CA ALA A 49 -13.68 -15.81 -35.13
C ALA A 49 -14.94 -16.70 -35.27
N LEU A 50 -15.81 -16.75 -34.25
CA LEU A 50 -17.10 -17.43 -34.35
C LEU A 50 -18.04 -16.72 -35.33
N GLU A 51 -18.10 -15.38 -35.31
CA GLU A 51 -18.89 -14.60 -36.27
C GLU A 51 -18.38 -14.82 -37.71
N HIS A 52 -17.07 -14.76 -37.92
CA HIS A 52 -16.48 -15.02 -39.23
C HIS A 52 -16.75 -16.45 -39.71
N LYS A 53 -16.67 -17.44 -38.82
CA LYS A 53 -17.06 -18.83 -39.14
C LYS A 53 -18.52 -18.93 -39.59
N ALA A 54 -19.44 -18.24 -38.91
CA ALA A 54 -20.85 -18.24 -39.26
C ALA A 54 -21.08 -17.60 -40.64
N ASN A 55 -20.41 -16.48 -40.93
CA ASN A 55 -20.49 -15.79 -42.21
C ASN A 55 -19.90 -16.64 -43.36
N ASP A 56 -18.74 -17.25 -43.15
CA ASP A 56 -18.12 -18.15 -44.13
C ASP A 56 -18.99 -19.39 -44.40
N LEU A 57 -19.67 -19.91 -43.36
CA LEU A 57 -20.62 -21.01 -43.51
C LEU A 57 -21.83 -20.61 -44.36
N GLN A 58 -22.39 -19.42 -44.12
CA GLN A 58 -23.50 -18.88 -44.93
C GLN A 58 -23.08 -18.62 -46.38
N ALA A 59 -21.84 -18.21 -46.61
CA ALA A 59 -21.26 -17.99 -47.93
C ALA A 59 -20.91 -19.28 -48.68
N GLY A 60 -20.95 -20.45 -48.01
CA GLY A 60 -20.57 -21.74 -48.60
C GLY A 60 -19.06 -21.96 -48.69
N GLU A 61 -18.24 -21.17 -47.99
CA GLU A 61 -16.77 -21.22 -47.98
C GLU A 61 -16.24 -22.37 -47.10
N MET A 62 -16.62 -23.61 -47.42
CA MET A 62 -16.40 -24.78 -46.57
C MET A 62 -14.92 -25.04 -46.26
N MET A 63 -14.01 -24.72 -47.18
CA MET A 63 -12.56 -24.85 -46.95
C MET A 63 -12.09 -23.95 -45.80
N ARG A 64 -12.63 -22.73 -45.68
CA ARG A 64 -12.31 -21.82 -44.57
C ARG A 64 -12.95 -22.30 -43.27
N VAL A 65 -14.22 -22.72 -43.34
CA VAL A 65 -14.97 -23.24 -42.18
C VAL A 65 -14.23 -24.38 -41.48
N GLN A 66 -13.58 -25.27 -42.24
CA GLN A 66 -12.81 -26.40 -41.72
C GLN A 66 -11.56 -25.98 -40.91
N MET A 67 -11.03 -24.78 -41.11
CA MET A 67 -9.84 -24.29 -40.41
C MET A 67 -10.16 -23.67 -39.04
N TYR A 68 -11.38 -23.17 -38.84
CA TYR A 68 -11.78 -22.52 -37.59
C TYR A 68 -11.68 -23.39 -36.33
N PRO A 69 -12.05 -24.69 -36.32
CA PRO A 69 -11.96 -25.51 -35.12
C PRO A 69 -10.57 -25.50 -34.46
N ALA A 70 -9.50 -25.61 -35.27
CA ALA A 70 -8.13 -25.58 -34.77
C ALA A 70 -7.75 -24.20 -34.20
N TYR A 71 -8.13 -23.13 -34.91
CA TYR A 71 -7.86 -21.75 -34.48
C TYR A 71 -8.63 -21.37 -33.20
N LEU A 72 -9.92 -21.69 -33.12
CA LEU A 72 -10.77 -21.48 -31.96
C LEU A 72 -10.25 -22.25 -30.73
N THR A 73 -9.86 -23.51 -30.92
CA THR A 73 -9.24 -24.31 -29.84
C THR A 73 -7.94 -23.70 -29.35
N ARG A 74 -7.12 -23.15 -30.26
CA ARG A 74 -5.87 -22.46 -29.90
C ARG A 74 -6.15 -21.22 -29.05
N LEU A 75 -7.11 -20.39 -29.46
CA LEU A 75 -7.51 -19.20 -28.71
C LEU A 75 -8.03 -19.57 -27.32
N GLN A 76 -8.89 -20.60 -27.24
CA GLN A 76 -9.44 -21.09 -25.99
C GLN A 76 -8.36 -21.52 -25.01
N ARG A 77 -7.46 -22.39 -25.45
CA ARG A 77 -6.32 -22.82 -24.62
C ARG A 77 -5.43 -21.66 -24.20
N ALA A 78 -5.28 -20.65 -25.06
CA ALA A 78 -4.46 -19.48 -24.75
C ALA A 78 -5.06 -18.65 -23.62
N TRP A 79 -6.37 -18.35 -23.61
CA TRP A 79 -6.94 -17.59 -22.50
C TRP A 79 -7.07 -18.44 -21.24
N GLU A 80 -7.37 -19.74 -21.34
CA GLU A 80 -7.43 -20.65 -20.18
C GLU A 80 -6.07 -20.67 -19.47
N PHE A 81 -4.97 -20.76 -20.23
CA PHE A 81 -3.61 -20.66 -19.68
C PHE A 81 -3.37 -19.32 -18.97
N GLN A 82 -3.83 -18.21 -19.53
CA GLN A 82 -3.68 -16.90 -18.91
C GLN A 82 -4.56 -16.74 -17.66
N GLU A 83 -5.75 -17.35 -17.62
CA GLU A 83 -6.62 -17.39 -16.45
C GLU A 83 -5.99 -18.20 -15.29
N GLU A 84 -5.36 -19.34 -15.60
CA GLU A 84 -4.59 -20.09 -14.61
C GLU A 84 -3.40 -19.28 -14.05
N GLU A 85 -2.69 -18.55 -14.90
CA GLU A 85 -1.59 -17.69 -14.47
C GLU A 85 -2.09 -16.51 -13.63
N LEU A 86 -3.27 -15.96 -13.96
CA LEU A 86 -3.92 -14.94 -13.16
C LEU A 86 -4.24 -15.45 -11.75
N GLU A 87 -4.79 -16.66 -11.62
CA GLU A 87 -5.07 -17.28 -10.31
C GLU A 87 -3.79 -17.46 -9.48
N ARG A 88 -2.68 -17.84 -10.12
CA ARG A 88 -1.36 -17.92 -9.46
C ARG A 88 -0.88 -16.56 -8.99
N LEU A 89 -1.01 -15.52 -9.80
CA LEU A 89 -0.67 -14.15 -9.42
C LEU A 89 -1.56 -13.64 -8.28
N GLU A 90 -2.84 -13.98 -8.25
CA GLU A 90 -3.75 -13.63 -7.15
C GLU A 90 -3.29 -14.23 -5.82
N LYS A 91 -2.87 -15.51 -5.83
CA LYS A 91 -2.29 -16.16 -4.64
C LYS A 91 -0.99 -15.47 -4.19
N GLN A 92 -0.14 -15.05 -5.12
CA GLN A 92 1.09 -14.30 -4.81
C GLN A 92 0.76 -12.91 -4.25
N ARG A 93 -0.20 -12.21 -4.85
CA ARG A 93 -0.68 -10.90 -4.41
C ARG A 93 -1.21 -10.96 -2.99
N GLN A 94 -1.99 -11.99 -2.65
CA GLN A 94 -2.51 -12.16 -1.29
C GLN A 94 -1.39 -12.29 -0.25
N LYS A 95 -0.33 -13.05 -0.56
CA LYS A 95 0.84 -13.17 0.35
C LYS A 95 1.52 -11.82 0.59
N ILE A 96 1.68 -11.00 -0.46
CA ILE A 96 2.26 -9.65 -0.34
C ILE A 96 1.33 -8.73 0.45
N PHE A 97 0.02 -8.87 0.28
CA PHE A 97 -0.95 -8.11 1.06
C PHE A 97 -0.90 -8.47 2.55
N ASP A 98 -0.78 -9.74 2.88
CA ASP A 98 -0.63 -10.20 4.28
C ASP A 98 0.69 -9.67 4.89
N GLU A 99 1.78 -9.70 4.12
CA GLU A 99 3.06 -9.07 4.49
C GLU A 99 2.89 -7.57 4.78
N LEU A 100 2.16 -6.85 3.93
CA LEU A 100 1.88 -5.43 4.11
C LEU A 100 1.12 -5.16 5.41
N MET A 101 0.15 -6.00 5.76
CA MET A 101 -0.61 -5.85 7.00
C MET A 101 0.28 -6.00 8.24
N ILE A 102 1.23 -6.92 8.21
CA ILE A 102 2.22 -7.10 9.29
C ILE A 102 3.11 -5.85 9.40
N LYS A 103 3.68 -5.38 8.29
CA LYS A 103 4.56 -4.19 8.28
C LYS A 103 3.81 -2.93 8.74
N ARG A 104 2.57 -2.76 8.30
CA ARG A 104 1.70 -1.64 8.73
C ARG A 104 1.43 -1.68 10.24
N ARG A 105 1.21 -2.86 10.81
CA ARG A 105 1.04 -3.04 12.26
C ARG A 105 2.30 -2.65 13.04
N SER A 106 3.47 -3.04 12.54
CA SER A 106 4.76 -2.65 13.13
C SER A 106 4.95 -1.14 13.11
N ARG A 107 4.75 -0.47 11.96
CA ARG A 107 4.80 1.00 11.87
C ARG A 107 3.86 1.67 12.86
N MET A 108 2.58 1.25 12.90
CA MET A 108 1.58 1.82 13.81
C MET A 108 1.97 1.69 15.28
N THR A 109 2.63 0.59 15.65
CA THR A 109 3.13 0.39 17.02
C THR A 109 4.16 1.47 17.37
N TYR A 110 5.16 1.68 16.50
CA TYR A 110 6.20 2.68 16.74
C TYR A 110 5.67 4.12 16.67
N GLU A 111 4.70 4.42 15.81
CA GLU A 111 4.04 5.73 15.79
C GLU A 111 3.33 6.02 17.11
N LYS A 112 2.55 5.07 17.63
CA LYS A 112 1.88 5.22 18.93
C LYS A 112 2.88 5.41 20.08
N MET A 113 4.02 4.73 20.03
CA MET A 113 5.08 4.93 21.01
C MET A 113 5.66 6.35 20.92
N ARG A 114 5.91 6.84 19.70
CA ARG A 114 6.37 8.21 19.47
C ARG A 114 5.40 9.25 20.01
N GLU A 115 4.11 9.10 19.72
CA GLU A 115 3.06 10.01 20.20
C GLU A 115 2.98 10.06 21.74
N LYS A 116 3.11 8.90 22.39
CA LYS A 116 3.16 8.82 23.87
C LYS A 116 4.38 9.53 24.43
N ASP A 117 5.57 9.26 23.88
CA ASP A 117 6.81 9.89 24.32
C ASP A 117 6.77 11.41 24.11
N GLU A 118 6.19 11.88 23.00
CA GLU A 118 6.03 13.29 22.70
C GLU A 118 5.07 13.97 23.68
N ALA A 119 3.96 13.31 24.04
CA ALA A 119 3.01 13.82 25.03
C ALA A 119 3.65 13.92 26.43
N VAL A 120 4.44 12.93 26.84
CA VAL A 120 5.19 12.95 28.11
C VAL A 120 6.19 14.11 28.09
N TYR A 121 6.97 14.25 27.02
CA TYR A 121 7.94 15.32 26.86
C TYR A 121 7.29 16.71 26.96
N LYS A 122 6.18 16.94 26.25
CA LYS A 122 5.43 18.20 26.32
C LYS A 122 4.97 18.51 27.74
N LYS A 123 4.43 17.51 28.45
CA LYS A 123 3.99 17.66 29.84
C LYS A 123 5.14 18.01 30.79
N GLU A 124 6.31 17.40 30.60
CA GLU A 124 7.51 17.73 31.40
C GLU A 124 8.03 19.13 31.12
N MET A 125 8.05 19.55 29.86
CA MET A 125 8.48 20.89 29.46
C MET A 125 7.57 21.96 30.06
N LEU A 126 6.25 21.79 29.99
CA LEU A 126 5.29 22.69 30.63
C LEU A 126 5.48 22.76 32.15
N LYS A 127 5.71 21.62 32.82
CA LYS A 127 6.00 21.62 34.27
C LYS A 127 7.29 22.36 34.60
N LYS A 128 8.34 22.21 33.79
CA LYS A 128 9.62 22.91 33.98
C LYS A 128 9.45 24.42 33.76
N GLU A 129 8.66 24.81 32.78
CA GLU A 129 8.36 26.21 32.48
C GLU A 129 7.55 26.86 33.60
N GLN A 130 6.48 26.20 34.08
CA GLN A 130 5.70 26.65 35.24
C GLN A 130 6.59 26.82 36.48
N LYS A 131 7.42 25.84 36.82
CA LYS A 131 8.37 25.96 37.94
C LYS A 131 9.31 27.15 37.80
N ARG A 132 9.82 27.41 36.59
CA ARG A 132 10.67 28.57 36.33
C ARG A 132 9.90 29.87 36.55
N LEU A 133 8.66 29.98 36.06
CA LEU A 133 7.82 31.16 36.27
C LEU A 133 7.53 31.39 37.76
N ASP A 134 7.22 30.33 38.51
CA ASP A 134 7.00 30.40 39.95
C ASP A 134 8.27 30.84 40.69
N GLU A 135 9.44 30.30 40.33
CA GLU A 135 10.74 30.71 40.88
C GLU A 135 11.06 32.18 40.56
N TYR A 136 10.80 32.64 39.33
CA TYR A 136 10.97 34.05 38.96
C TYR A 136 10.02 34.96 39.75
N GLY A 137 8.74 34.60 39.85
CA GLY A 137 7.75 35.35 40.62
C GLY A 137 8.10 35.42 42.11
N ASN A 138 8.59 34.33 42.69
CA ASN A 138 9.04 34.29 44.08
C ASN A 138 10.32 35.12 44.31
N ARG A 139 11.26 35.14 43.35
CA ARG A 139 12.44 36.03 43.42
C ARG A 139 12.03 37.50 43.37
N LEU A 140 11.12 37.88 42.46
CA LEU A 140 10.58 39.24 42.35
C LEU A 140 9.88 39.69 43.63
N LYS A 141 9.06 38.83 44.24
CA LYS A 141 8.42 39.12 45.54
C LYS A 141 9.43 39.29 46.67
N LYS A 142 10.50 38.47 46.67
CA LYS A 142 11.55 38.56 47.69
C LYS A 142 12.38 39.84 47.55
N THR A 143 12.63 40.30 46.33
CA THR A 143 13.34 41.57 46.08
C THR A 143 12.45 42.80 46.30
N ALA A 144 11.12 42.69 46.15
CA ALA A 144 10.17 43.78 46.37
C ALA A 144 9.64 43.86 47.82
N GLY A 145 9.90 42.83 48.64
CA GLY A 145 9.49 42.76 50.04
C GLY A 145 10.48 43.37 51.04
N ASP A 146 11.71 43.67 50.63
CA ASP A 146 12.71 44.34 51.47
C ASP A 146 12.57 45.89 51.49
N ASP A 147 11.67 46.47 50.68
CA ASP A 147 11.44 47.93 50.63
C ASP A 147 10.23 48.41 51.48
N ASN A 148 9.63 47.54 52.30
CA ASN A 148 8.43 47.88 53.09
C ASN A 148 8.62 47.81 54.63
N ASP A 149 9.87 47.73 55.11
CA ASP A 149 10.23 48.01 56.51
C ASP A 149 11.21 49.18 56.56
N ALA A 150 10.70 50.40 56.39
CA ALA A 150 11.36 51.67 56.74
C ALA A 150 10.31 52.70 57.20
#